data_AF-A0A484ZJ12-F1
#
_entry.id   AF-A0A484ZJ12-F1
#
_cell.length_a   1.000
_cell.length_b   1.000
_cell.length_c   1.000
_cell.angle_alpha   90.00
_cell.angle_beta   90.00
_cell.angle_gamma   90.00
#
_symmetry.space_group_name_H-M   'P 1'
#
loop_
_entity.id
_entity.type
_entity.pdbx_description
1 polymer ?
#
loop_
_entity_poly.entity_id
_entity_poly.type
_entity_poly.pdbx_seq_one_letter_code
_entity_poly.pdbx_strand_id
1 'polypeptide(L)' 'MGARVIATTSSEAKAERLKALGADEVINYVQHPEWSKEVQRLTSGQGVNRVVEVGGRAR' A
#
# COMPACT_ATOMS: atom_id res chain seq x y z
N MET A 1 11.77 12.70 -11.79
CA MET A 1 11.11 12.96 -10.50
C MET A 1 9.87 12.08 -10.45
N GLY A 2 9.80 11.14 -9.50
CA GLY A 2 8.66 10.24 -9.34
C GLY A 2 8.46 9.95 -7.85
N ALA A 3 7.23 9.70 -7.43
CA ALA A 3 6.95 9.26 -6.06
C ALA A 3 7.07 7.75 -5.98
N ARG A 4 7.67 7.22 -4.91
CA ARG A 4 7.54 5.81 -4.58
C ARG A 4 6.13 5.58 -4.00
N VAL A 5 5.39 4.66 -4.59
CA VAL A 5 3.99 4.36 -4.25
C VAL A 5 3.90 3.03 -3.52
N ILE A 6 3.43 3.08 -2.28
CA ILE A 6 3.03 1.90 -1.50
C ILE A 6 1.51 1.88 -1.46
N ALA A 7 0.89 0.88 -2.08
CA ALA A 7 -0.56 0.71 -2.08
C ALA A 7 -1.00 -0.33 -1.04
N THR A 8 -2.20 -0.18 -0.50
CA THR A 8 -2.82 -1.16 0.40
C THR A 8 -4.10 -1.72 -0.21
N THR A 9 -4.36 -3.01 0.00
CA THR A 9 -5.57 -3.69 -0.50
C THR A 9 -5.95 -4.87 0.39
N SER A 10 -7.18 -5.35 0.29
CA SER A 10 -7.65 -6.58 0.95
C SER A 10 -7.66 -7.80 0.03
N SER A 11 -7.42 -7.63 -1.26
CA SER A 11 -7.61 -8.68 -2.27
C SER A 11 -6.33 -8.89 -3.07
N GLU A 12 -5.95 -10.16 -3.21
CA GLU A 12 -4.79 -10.56 -4.01
C GLU A 12 -4.95 -10.19 -5.49
N ALA A 13 -6.15 -10.37 -6.04
CA ALA A 13 -6.46 -9.97 -7.42
C ALA A 13 -6.27 -8.45 -7.63
N LYS A 14 -6.60 -7.63 -6.63
CA LYS A 14 -6.32 -6.19 -6.67
C LYS A 14 -4.83 -5.90 -6.49
N ALA A 15 -4.10 -6.72 -5.74
CA ALA A 15 -2.67 -6.52 -5.52
C ALA A 15 -1.88 -6.63 -6.84
N GLU A 16 -2.13 -7.68 -7.62
CA GLU A 16 -1.50 -7.85 -8.93
C GLU A 16 -1.87 -6.72 -9.90
N ARG A 17 -3.12 -6.29 -9.89
CA ARG A 17 -3.56 -5.13 -10.69
C ARG A 17 -2.85 -3.84 -10.27
N LEU A 18 -2.66 -3.60 -8.98
CA LEU A 18 -1.98 -2.40 -8.48
C LEU A 18 -0.50 -2.38 -8.89
N LYS A 19 0.20 -3.51 -8.83
CA LYS A 19 1.57 -3.65 -9.34
C LYS A 19 1.63 -3.36 -10.84
N ALA A 20 0.71 -3.92 -11.63
CA ALA A 20 0.64 -3.68 -13.08
C ALA A 20 0.36 -2.21 -13.44
N LEU A 21 -0.30 -1.45 -12.56
CA LEU A 21 -0.53 -0.02 -12.72
C LEU A 21 0.65 0.86 -12.26
N GLY A 22 1.73 0.25 -11.76
CA GLY A 22 2.95 0.95 -11.36
C GLY A 22 3.09 1.26 -9.87
N ALA A 23 2.35 0.57 -8.99
CA ALA A 23 2.68 0.59 -7.57
C ALA A 23 4.03 -0.10 -7.35
N ASP A 24 4.97 0.59 -6.68
CA ASP A 24 6.28 0.02 -6.35
C ASP A 24 6.15 -1.12 -5.33
N GLU A 25 5.22 -0.97 -4.38
CA GLU A 25 4.95 -1.97 -3.35
C GLU A 25 3.44 -2.09 -3.13
N VAL A 26 2.97 -3.29 -2.80
CA VAL A 26 1.57 -3.52 -2.43
C VAL A 26 1.50 -4.36 -1.16
N ILE A 27 0.79 -3.85 -0.15
CA ILE A 27 0.56 -4.54 1.12
C ILE A 27 -0.88 -5.03 1.17
N ASN A 28 -1.05 -6.35 1.30
CA ASN A 28 -2.35 -6.91 1.61
C ASN A 28 -2.62 -6.79 3.11
N TYR A 29 -3.48 -5.87 3.53
CA TYR A 29 -3.72 -5.61 4.95
C TYR A 29 -4.54 -6.73 5.64
N VAL A 30 -5.16 -7.64 4.89
CA VAL A 30 -5.81 -8.84 5.45
C VAL A 30 -4.77 -9.90 5.84
N GLN A 31 -3.72 -10.05 5.01
CA GLN A 31 -2.60 -10.95 5.30
C GLN A 31 -1.62 -10.34 6.31
N HIS A 32 -1.48 -9.02 6.30
CA HIS A 32 -0.65 -8.24 7.21
C HIS A 32 -1.51 -7.24 7.99
N PRO A 33 -2.22 -7.66 9.06
CA PRO A 33 -3.05 -6.75 9.87
C PRO A 33 -2.25 -5.57 10.43
N GLU A 34 -0.98 -5.82 10.78
CA GLU A 34 -0.01 -4.81 11.21
C GLU A 34 0.67 -4.12 10.01
N TRP A 35 -0.08 -3.78 8.96
CA TRP A 35 0.44 -3.23 7.70
C TRP A 35 1.31 -1.97 7.90
N SER A 36 1.09 -1.22 8.97
CA SER A 36 1.90 -0.04 9.30
C SER A 36 3.36 -0.39 9.62
N LYS A 37 3.63 -1.57 10.21
CA LYS A 37 4.99 -2.08 10.41
C LYS A 37 5.63 -2.44 9.07
N GLU A 38 4.84 -2.95 8.14
CA GLU A 38 5.32 -3.27 6.80
C GLU A 38 5.68 -2.00 6.02
N VAL A 39 4.89 -0.93 6.13
CA VAL A 39 5.26 0.39 5.60
C VAL A 39 6.57 0.87 6.23
N GLN A 40 6.75 0.76 7.54
CA GLN A 40 8.02 1.13 8.19
C GLN A 40 9.20 0.30 7.68
N ARG A 41 9.03 -1.01 7.52
CA ARG A 41 10.05 -1.91 6.96
C ARG A 41 10.45 -1.47 5.56
N LEU A 42 9.46 -1.22 4.69
CA LEU A 42 9.67 -0.79 3.31
C LEU A 42 10.33 0.59 3.22
N THR A 43 10.10 1.46 4.19
CA THR A 43 10.59 2.85 4.22
C THR A 43 11.82 3.04 5.11
N SER A 44 12.46 1.95 5.55
CA SER A 44 13.62 2.00 6.46
C SER A 44 13.36 2.83 7.71
N GLY A 45 12.13 2.76 8.25
CA GLY A 45 11.68 3.48 9.43
C GLY A 45 11.32 4.95 9.21
N GLN A 46 11.43 5.49 7.99
CA GLN A 46 11.11 6.90 7.71
C GLN A 46 9.60 7.18 7.59
N GLY A 47 8.80 6.13 7.32
CA GLY A 47 7.39 6.30 7.01
C GLY A 47 7.16 6.92 5.63
N VAL A 48 5.94 7.41 5.40
CA VAL A 48 5.55 8.02 4.12
C VAL A 48 5.44 9.53 4.24
N ASN A 49 5.84 10.26 3.19
CA ASN A 49 5.73 11.72 3.18
C ASN A 49 4.29 12.21 3.00
N ARG A 50 3.43 11.39 2.35
CA ARG A 50 2.03 11.68 2.06
C ARG A 50 1.21 10.40 2.16
N VAL A 51 0.01 10.53 2.71
CA VAL A 51 -1.00 9.47 2.72
C VAL A 51 -2.17 9.95 1.87
N VAL A 52 -2.61 9.12 0.94
CA VAL A 52 -3.83 9.35 0.15
C VAL A 52 -4.83 8.27 0.54
N GLU A 53 -5.87 8.66 1.25
CA GLU A 53 -6.96 7.76 1.62
C GLU A 53 -8.11 7.92 0.63
N VAL A 54 -8.40 6.85 -0.12
CA VAL A 54 -9.48 6.79 -1.11
C VAL A 54 -10.79 6.21 -0.52
N GLY A 55 -10.90 6.21 0.81
CA GLY A 55 -12.03 5.65 1.55
C GLY A 55 -13.29 6.52 1.48
N GLY A 56 -14.17 6.21 0.53
CA GLY A 56 -15.62 6.25 0.73
C GLY A 56 -16.12 4.82 0.96
N ARG A 57 -17.05 4.60 1.90
CA ARG A 57 -17.59 3.27 2.24
C ARG A 57 -17.91 2.47 0.97
N ALA A 58 -17.22 1.35 0.75
CA ALA A 58 -17.74 0.30 -0.11
C ALA A 58 -18.94 -0.30 0.62
N ARG A 59 -20.14 0.01 0.14
CA ARG A 59 -21.39 -0.56 0.63
C ARG A 59 -21.50 -2.02 0.21
#